data_AF-A0A1Y4IA60-F1
#
_entry.id   AF-A0A1Y4IA60-F1
#
_cell.length_a   1.000
_cell.length_b   1.000
_cell.length_c   1.000
_cell.angle_alpha   90.00
_cell.angle_beta   90.00
_cell.angle_gamma   90.00
#
_symmetry.space_group_name_H-M   'P 1'
#
loop_
_entity.id
_entity.type
_entity.pdbx_description
1 polymer ?
#
loop_
_entity_poly.entity_id
_entity_poly.type
_entity_poly.pdbx_seq_one_letter_code
_entity_poly.pdbx_strand_id
1 'polypeptide(L)'
;MKLTYITLFFFSIVLLRAANPSADNRPQEKLSYQSIFNQIIATPEKAINLADSAENLRIIPEYKAHIIRSRAYARLKNEKKALEYALAAFHTDSVQNDSTAYMNVCQILSNCYIELSRQNEAIEYATIAIRIARSQRDKSVEATSMISISRAQNELAQKDKAIETLDQAIELLQGTTDPEEKCTLISLYMEKLRNIMIQEKNEEAINTGKEVEALLEKMEQTGDMQETRVDMHLGYLYSFLCEAYQLIGEEQAAASYYQKFLTTKFAQKPQGRTRADPYLLLIKNYKQVIHNTLERERLTPAQDTINKDYTVMLAKLKNTYSLMGDYKTALQYSDRLSNIRKELYARDKENAAMELAIAYETNEKETKIIKQEMELKQRNTFLGASLGIIILLILLLWISYRNSKVIKRKNKITVNQVNQLLAYKNELLAIKERDKEAELSHQEELPKSDSKTQTDPDQPIDQDSFILLEEIMHKEKLYLKSDLTREDVLKRLHMDKNRFARMIQSNTEDNYTNYIGNLRMEHSIQLMKQYPYYNLEAIALDSGLGNVRALHRLFKNKIGMTPTEYKKALHVN
;
A
#
# COMPACT_ATOMS: atom_id res chain seq x y z
N MET A 1 35.50 37.68 -21.20
CA MET A 1 36.18 36.39 -20.99
C MET A 1 35.33 35.32 -20.27
N LYS A 2 34.00 35.49 -20.10
CA LYS A 2 33.12 34.47 -19.46
C LYS A 2 32.04 33.88 -20.40
N LEU A 3 31.88 34.41 -21.62
CA LEU A 3 30.88 33.91 -22.58
C LEU A 3 31.44 32.87 -23.57
N THR A 4 32.77 32.79 -23.72
CA THR A 4 33.45 31.85 -24.62
C THR A 4 33.65 30.45 -24.01
N TYR A 5 33.55 30.29 -22.70
CA TYR A 5 33.70 28.98 -22.04
C TYR A 5 32.41 28.16 -21.98
N ILE A 6 31.23 28.81 -22.03
CA ILE A 6 29.94 28.11 -21.95
C ILE A 6 29.55 27.51 -23.32
N THR A 7 29.94 28.17 -24.42
CA THR A 7 29.73 27.64 -25.78
C THR A 7 30.67 26.48 -26.12
N LEU A 8 31.91 26.48 -25.62
CA LEU A 8 32.86 25.38 -25.78
C LEU A 8 32.51 24.13 -24.96
N PHE A 9 31.80 24.27 -23.84
CA PHE A 9 31.32 23.13 -23.03
C PHE A 9 30.06 22.48 -23.61
N PHE A 10 29.19 23.24 -24.28
CA PHE A 10 28.05 22.66 -25.00
C PHE A 10 28.45 22.02 -26.34
N PHE A 11 29.48 22.56 -27.02
CA PHE A 11 29.99 21.95 -28.25
C PHE A 11 30.78 20.66 -27.99
N SER A 12 31.42 20.48 -26.83
CA SER A 12 32.08 19.21 -26.48
C SER A 12 31.09 18.09 -26.13
N ILE A 13 29.93 18.40 -25.55
CA ILE A 13 28.87 17.42 -25.26
C ILE A 13 28.11 17.03 -26.54
N VAL A 14 27.93 17.95 -27.49
CA VAL A 14 27.31 17.65 -28.79
C VAL A 14 28.27 16.93 -29.73
N LEU A 15 29.58 17.23 -29.69
CA LEU A 15 30.59 16.46 -30.44
C LEU A 15 30.92 15.10 -29.81
N LEU A 16 30.80 14.89 -28.49
CA LEU A 16 30.88 13.54 -27.92
C LEU A 16 29.64 12.68 -28.23
N ARG A 17 28.49 13.29 -28.55
CA ARG A 17 27.31 12.57 -29.07
C ARG A 17 27.34 12.35 -30.59
N ALA A 18 28.13 13.13 -31.32
CA ALA A 18 28.26 13.02 -32.78
C ALA A 18 29.54 12.29 -33.24
N ALA A 19 30.50 12.04 -32.35
CA ALA A 19 31.74 11.31 -32.62
C ALA A 19 31.77 9.92 -31.96
N ASN A 20 30.72 9.12 -32.19
CA ASN A 20 30.82 7.65 -32.29
C ASN A 20 29.43 7.04 -32.54
N PRO A 21 28.97 6.94 -33.81
CA PRO A 21 27.90 6.00 -34.18
C PRO A 21 28.35 4.53 -34.03
N SER A 22 29.63 4.31 -33.74
CA SER A 22 30.30 3.02 -33.57
C SER A 22 30.97 2.87 -32.20
N ALA A 23 30.45 3.56 -31.16
CA ALA A 23 30.70 3.11 -29.79
C ALA A 23 29.95 1.78 -29.64
N ASP A 24 30.72 0.72 -29.82
CA ASP A 24 30.34 -0.67 -29.86
C ASP A 24 29.04 -1.03 -29.09
N ASN A 25 27.91 -1.17 -29.79
CA ASN A 25 26.66 -1.70 -29.23
C ASN A 25 26.74 -3.22 -28.95
N ARG A 26 27.86 -3.89 -29.29
CA ARG A 26 28.06 -5.33 -29.06
C ARG A 26 27.85 -5.78 -27.59
N PRO A 27 28.15 -5.01 -26.53
CA PRO A 27 27.88 -5.43 -25.15
C PRO A 27 26.38 -5.47 -24.82
N GLN A 28 25.59 -4.49 -25.28
CA GLN A 28 24.14 -4.45 -25.06
C GLN A 28 23.41 -5.49 -25.91
N GLU A 29 23.87 -5.71 -27.14
CA GLU A 29 23.34 -6.77 -28.02
C GLU A 29 23.54 -8.17 -27.43
N LYS A 30 24.72 -8.41 -26.82
CA LYS A 30 25.03 -9.65 -26.07
C LYS A 30 24.18 -9.84 -24.81
N LEU A 31 23.69 -8.75 -24.22
CA LEU A 31 22.85 -8.76 -23.01
C LEU A 31 21.35 -8.61 -23.33
N SER A 32 20.97 -8.64 -24.61
CA SER A 32 19.55 -8.65 -25.00
C SER A 32 18.87 -9.95 -24.59
N TYR A 33 17.56 -9.88 -24.29
CA TYR A 33 16.78 -11.05 -23.91
C TYR A 33 16.94 -12.23 -24.88
N GLN A 34 16.81 -11.98 -26.19
CA GLN A 34 16.91 -13.04 -27.20
C GLN A 34 18.31 -13.65 -27.27
N SER A 35 19.36 -12.84 -27.14
CA SER A 35 20.75 -13.31 -27.18
C SER A 35 21.09 -14.22 -26.01
N ILE A 36 20.63 -13.85 -24.81
CA ILE A 36 20.80 -14.68 -23.61
C ILE A 36 19.93 -15.93 -23.71
N PHE A 37 18.68 -15.79 -24.16
CA PHE A 37 17.74 -16.90 -24.31
C PHE A 37 18.28 -17.99 -25.25
N ASN A 38 18.86 -17.60 -26.40
CA ASN A 38 19.46 -18.54 -27.34
C ASN A 38 20.67 -19.31 -26.76
N GLN A 39 21.33 -18.76 -25.73
CA GLN A 39 22.47 -19.40 -25.06
C GLN A 39 22.04 -20.45 -24.02
N ILE A 40 20.78 -20.50 -23.59
CA ILE A 40 20.30 -21.43 -22.56
C ILE A 40 20.61 -22.89 -22.91
N ILE A 41 20.43 -23.26 -24.19
CA ILE A 41 20.61 -24.64 -24.65
C ILE A 41 22.10 -25.03 -24.63
N ALA A 42 22.98 -24.13 -25.06
CA ALA A 42 24.39 -24.40 -25.26
C ALA A 42 25.22 -24.20 -23.98
N THR A 43 24.93 -23.15 -23.21
CA THR A 43 25.68 -22.73 -22.02
C THR A 43 24.73 -22.21 -20.94
N PRO A 44 23.97 -23.09 -20.26
CA PRO A 44 22.94 -22.67 -19.30
C PRO A 44 23.50 -21.89 -18.11
N GLU A 45 24.65 -22.28 -17.55
CA GLU A 45 25.30 -21.55 -16.45
C GLU A 45 25.69 -20.12 -16.85
N LYS A 46 26.24 -19.97 -18.06
CA LYS A 46 26.56 -18.66 -18.60
C LYS A 46 25.30 -17.82 -18.83
N ALA A 47 24.20 -18.44 -19.29
CA ALA A 47 22.93 -17.75 -19.48
C ALA A 47 22.37 -17.20 -18.15
N ILE A 48 22.54 -17.92 -17.03
CA ILE A 48 22.18 -17.45 -15.69
C ILE A 48 22.99 -16.20 -15.33
N ASN A 49 24.32 -16.25 -15.44
CA ASN A 49 25.18 -15.11 -15.11
C ASN A 49 24.90 -13.87 -16.00
N LEU A 50 24.59 -14.10 -17.28
CA LEU A 50 24.20 -13.04 -18.20
C LEU A 50 22.82 -12.45 -17.84
N ALA A 51 21.87 -13.27 -17.39
CA ALA A 51 20.57 -12.80 -16.91
C ALA A 51 20.74 -11.92 -15.66
N ASP A 52 21.57 -12.32 -14.70
CA ASP A 52 21.90 -11.52 -13.51
C ASP A 52 22.48 -10.16 -13.91
N SER A 53 23.41 -10.16 -14.86
CA SER A 53 24.03 -8.94 -15.37
C SER A 53 23.02 -8.03 -16.08
N ALA A 54 22.16 -8.60 -16.94
CA ALA A 54 21.16 -7.86 -17.71
C ALA A 54 20.05 -7.28 -16.82
N GLU A 55 19.65 -8.00 -15.77
CA GLU A 55 18.68 -7.51 -14.78
C GLU A 55 19.26 -6.37 -13.94
N ASN A 56 20.47 -6.54 -13.40
CA ASN A 56 21.14 -5.51 -12.59
C ASN A 56 21.35 -4.21 -13.37
N LEU A 57 21.65 -4.32 -14.67
CA LEU A 57 21.77 -3.19 -15.59
C LEU A 57 20.43 -2.67 -16.13
N ARG A 58 19.30 -3.28 -15.73
CA ARG A 58 17.94 -2.97 -16.17
C ARG A 58 17.75 -3.01 -17.69
N ILE A 59 18.52 -3.86 -18.37
CA ILE A 59 18.42 -4.09 -19.82
C ILE A 59 17.17 -4.93 -20.12
N ILE A 60 16.87 -5.90 -19.25
CA ILE A 60 15.66 -6.72 -19.32
C ILE A 60 14.84 -6.57 -18.04
N PRO A 61 13.50 -6.65 -18.11
CA PRO A 61 12.65 -6.71 -16.92
C PRO A 61 12.96 -7.93 -16.05
N GLU A 62 12.72 -7.80 -14.75
CA GLU A 62 12.93 -8.86 -13.75
C GLU A 62 12.28 -10.20 -14.15
N TYR A 63 11.00 -10.20 -14.56
CA TYR A 63 10.31 -11.43 -14.95
C TYR A 63 10.99 -12.14 -16.15
N LYS A 64 11.61 -11.39 -17.08
CA LYS A 64 12.35 -11.97 -18.22
C LYS A 64 13.65 -12.62 -17.77
N ALA A 65 14.33 -12.02 -16.80
CA ALA A 65 15.52 -12.62 -16.18
C ALA A 65 15.14 -13.92 -15.45
N HIS A 66 14.05 -13.91 -14.69
CA HIS A 66 13.51 -15.11 -14.02
C HIS A 66 13.12 -16.21 -15.01
N ILE A 67 12.50 -15.89 -16.16
CA ILE A 67 12.23 -16.86 -17.23
C ILE A 67 13.52 -17.52 -17.75
N ILE A 68 14.57 -16.74 -17.98
CA ILE A 68 15.87 -17.26 -18.43
C ILE A 68 16.47 -18.20 -17.38
N ARG A 69 16.50 -17.77 -16.11
CA ARG A 69 17.02 -18.60 -15.01
C ARG A 69 16.25 -19.90 -14.87
N SER A 70 14.92 -19.83 -14.88
CA SER A 70 14.06 -21.01 -14.78
C SER A 70 14.38 -22.04 -15.86
N ARG A 71 14.42 -21.61 -17.13
CA ARG A 71 14.76 -22.50 -18.26
C ARG A 71 16.19 -23.02 -18.19
N ALA A 72 17.15 -22.22 -17.74
CA ALA A 72 18.53 -22.64 -17.56
C ALA A 72 18.68 -23.69 -16.44
N TYR A 73 18.00 -23.51 -15.31
CA TYR A 73 17.99 -24.49 -14.22
C TYR A 73 17.27 -25.78 -14.62
N ALA A 74 16.17 -25.71 -15.38
CA ALA A 74 15.52 -26.89 -15.95
C ALA A 74 16.49 -27.64 -16.89
N ARG A 75 17.27 -26.91 -17.70
CA ARG A 75 18.29 -27.51 -18.56
C ARG A 75 19.40 -28.21 -17.77
N LEU A 76 19.76 -27.67 -16.61
CA LEU A 76 20.69 -28.24 -15.64
C LEU A 76 20.08 -29.37 -14.78
N LYS A 77 18.84 -29.78 -15.04
CA LYS A 77 18.11 -30.81 -14.29
C LYS A 77 17.91 -30.46 -12.80
N ASN A 78 17.86 -29.17 -12.49
CA ASN A 78 17.51 -28.65 -11.18
C ASN A 78 16.07 -28.11 -11.20
N GLU A 79 15.10 -29.04 -11.20
CA GLU A 79 13.68 -28.72 -11.37
C GLU A 79 13.10 -27.87 -10.23
N LYS A 80 13.69 -27.97 -9.02
CA LYS A 80 13.29 -27.14 -7.88
C LYS A 80 13.64 -25.66 -8.08
N LYS A 81 14.89 -25.36 -8.43
CA LYS A 81 15.28 -23.98 -8.77
C LYS A 81 14.56 -23.48 -10.02
N ALA A 82 14.33 -24.36 -10.99
CA ALA A 82 13.54 -24.01 -12.18
C ALA A 82 12.12 -23.55 -11.78
N LEU A 83 11.46 -24.29 -10.89
CA LEU A 83 10.14 -23.94 -10.36
C LEU A 83 10.18 -22.65 -9.55
N GLU A 84 11.18 -22.45 -8.69
CA GLU A 84 11.35 -21.24 -7.87
C GLU A 84 11.37 -19.98 -8.74
N TYR A 85 12.24 -19.95 -9.76
CA TYR A 85 12.31 -18.81 -10.67
C TYR A 85 11.06 -18.70 -11.56
N ALA A 86 10.41 -19.80 -11.93
CA ALA A 86 9.15 -19.74 -12.67
C ALA A 86 8.03 -19.10 -11.85
N LEU A 87 7.93 -19.43 -10.55
CA LEU A 87 6.98 -18.81 -9.63
C LEU A 87 7.33 -17.34 -9.38
N ALA A 88 8.61 -17.00 -9.22
CA ALA A 88 9.05 -15.61 -9.10
C ALA A 88 8.65 -14.78 -10.35
N ALA A 89 8.83 -15.32 -11.55
CA ALA A 89 8.35 -14.69 -12.78
C ALA A 89 6.82 -14.53 -12.80
N PHE A 90 6.08 -15.56 -12.36
CA PHE A 90 4.62 -15.58 -12.32
C PHE A 90 4.03 -14.54 -11.37
N HIS A 91 4.66 -14.34 -10.21
CA HIS A 91 4.23 -13.39 -9.19
C HIS A 91 4.70 -11.94 -9.43
N THR A 92 5.46 -11.69 -10.50
CA THR A 92 5.86 -10.32 -10.85
C THR A 92 4.69 -9.56 -11.45
N ASP A 93 4.22 -8.45 -10.84
CA ASP A 93 3.06 -7.66 -11.29
C ASP A 93 3.05 -7.33 -12.80
N SER A 94 4.23 -7.05 -13.36
CA SER A 94 4.38 -6.69 -14.77
C SER A 94 4.15 -7.84 -15.75
N VAL A 95 4.27 -9.11 -15.33
CA VAL A 95 4.09 -10.26 -16.23
C VAL A 95 2.64 -10.40 -16.68
N GLN A 96 1.68 -10.06 -15.81
CA GLN A 96 0.25 -10.18 -16.11
C GLN A 96 -0.18 -9.21 -17.23
N ASN A 97 0.58 -8.14 -17.45
CA ASN A 97 0.34 -7.18 -18.53
C ASN A 97 0.94 -7.64 -19.88
N ASP A 98 1.82 -8.65 -19.89
CA ASP A 98 2.38 -9.26 -21.08
C ASP A 98 1.79 -10.67 -21.26
N SER A 99 0.67 -10.76 -21.98
CA SER A 99 -0.05 -12.02 -22.15
C SER A 99 0.80 -13.15 -22.75
N THR A 100 1.76 -12.83 -23.63
CA THR A 100 2.67 -13.83 -24.23
C THR A 100 3.70 -14.30 -23.22
N ALA A 101 4.30 -13.40 -22.43
CA ALA A 101 5.20 -13.79 -21.36
C ALA A 101 4.48 -14.59 -20.27
N TYR A 102 3.28 -14.18 -19.88
CA TYR A 102 2.45 -14.88 -18.90
C TYR A 102 2.09 -16.30 -19.35
N MET A 103 1.71 -16.46 -20.63
CA MET A 103 1.48 -17.77 -21.25
C MET A 103 2.73 -18.65 -21.21
N ASN A 104 3.90 -18.10 -21.57
CA ASN A 104 5.18 -18.82 -21.53
C ASN A 104 5.55 -19.25 -20.10
N VAL A 105 5.36 -18.37 -19.11
CA VAL A 105 5.57 -18.72 -17.69
C VAL A 105 4.65 -19.86 -17.26
N CYS A 106 3.38 -19.85 -17.66
CA CYS A 106 2.45 -20.96 -17.38
C CYS A 106 2.92 -22.28 -18.00
N GLN A 107 3.45 -22.27 -19.23
CA GLN A 107 4.03 -23.48 -19.84
C GLN A 107 5.25 -23.98 -19.09
N ILE A 108 6.11 -23.07 -18.62
CA ILE A 108 7.30 -23.42 -17.81
C ILE A 108 6.85 -24.05 -16.49
N LEU A 109 5.92 -23.41 -15.77
CA LEU A 109 5.36 -23.93 -14.52
C LEU A 109 4.76 -25.32 -14.72
N SER A 110 3.95 -25.50 -15.75
CA SER A 110 3.37 -26.80 -16.12
C SER A 110 4.46 -27.88 -16.26
N ASN A 111 5.51 -27.60 -17.03
CA ASN A 111 6.61 -28.54 -17.22
C ASN A 111 7.36 -28.84 -15.90
N CYS A 112 7.67 -27.81 -15.10
CA CYS A 112 8.32 -28.01 -13.80
C CYS A 112 7.48 -28.88 -12.86
N TYR A 113 6.16 -28.66 -12.82
CA TYR A 113 5.26 -29.47 -12.00
C TYR A 113 5.17 -30.93 -12.47
N ILE A 114 5.21 -31.20 -13.79
CA ILE A 114 5.30 -32.58 -14.31
C ILE A 114 6.56 -33.26 -13.79
N GLU A 115 7.72 -32.62 -13.91
CA GLU A 115 9.01 -33.22 -13.50
C GLU A 115 9.12 -33.43 -11.97
N LEU A 116 8.36 -32.64 -11.21
CA LEU A 116 8.20 -32.74 -9.75
C LEU A 116 7.03 -33.63 -9.33
N SER A 117 6.37 -34.31 -10.27
CA SER A 117 5.26 -35.23 -10.03
C SER A 117 4.05 -34.59 -9.32
N ARG A 118 3.79 -33.30 -9.60
CA ARG A 118 2.62 -32.52 -9.16
C ARG A 118 1.61 -32.32 -10.31
N GLN A 119 0.82 -33.35 -10.56
CA GLN A 119 0.10 -33.52 -11.84
C GLN A 119 -1.08 -32.56 -11.98
N ASN A 120 -1.76 -32.26 -10.87
CA ASN A 120 -2.93 -31.39 -10.88
C ASN A 120 -2.52 -29.94 -11.17
N GLU A 121 -1.45 -29.47 -10.53
CA GLU A 121 -0.88 -28.16 -10.77
C GLU A 121 -0.35 -28.03 -12.20
N ALA A 122 0.30 -29.08 -12.73
CA ALA A 122 0.70 -29.10 -14.13
C ALA A 122 -0.49 -28.87 -15.09
N ILE A 123 -1.59 -29.61 -14.88
CA ILE A 123 -2.80 -29.47 -15.69
C ILE A 123 -3.41 -28.07 -15.53
N GLU A 124 -3.42 -27.51 -14.32
CA GLU A 124 -3.93 -26.15 -14.05
C GLU A 124 -3.19 -25.10 -14.88
N TYR A 125 -1.86 -25.06 -14.78
CA TYR A 125 -1.05 -24.07 -15.52
C TYR A 125 -1.07 -24.31 -17.04
N ALA A 126 -1.10 -25.56 -17.50
CA ALA A 126 -1.29 -25.87 -18.92
C ALA A 126 -2.64 -25.37 -19.44
N THR A 127 -3.70 -25.49 -18.64
CA THR A 127 -5.04 -25.01 -18.98
C THR A 127 -5.08 -23.48 -19.08
N ILE A 128 -4.38 -22.78 -18.19
CA ILE A 128 -4.21 -21.32 -18.27
C ILE A 128 -3.52 -20.93 -19.58
N ALA A 129 -2.43 -21.61 -19.93
CA ALA A 129 -1.70 -21.37 -21.18
C ALA A 129 -2.58 -21.61 -22.42
N ILE A 130 -3.33 -22.72 -22.47
CA ILE A 130 -4.28 -23.02 -23.56
C ILE A 130 -5.33 -21.92 -23.72
N ARG A 131 -5.90 -21.43 -22.61
CA ARG A 131 -6.91 -20.37 -22.66
C ARG A 131 -6.35 -19.09 -23.28
N ILE A 132 -5.12 -18.72 -22.93
CA ILE A 132 -4.46 -17.54 -23.50
C ILE A 132 -4.13 -17.77 -24.98
N ALA A 133 -3.57 -18.94 -25.31
CA ALA A 133 -3.24 -19.33 -26.69
C ALA A 133 -4.46 -19.25 -27.61
N ARG A 134 -5.62 -19.77 -27.17
CA ARG A 134 -6.90 -19.66 -27.88
C ARG A 134 -7.33 -18.23 -28.12
N SER A 135 -7.17 -17.35 -27.11
CA SER A 135 -7.51 -15.92 -27.26
C SER A 135 -6.62 -15.20 -28.28
N GLN A 136 -5.37 -15.65 -28.41
CA GLN A 136 -4.38 -15.14 -29.37
C GLN A 136 -4.43 -15.85 -30.73
N ARG A 137 -5.21 -16.93 -30.85
CA ARG A 137 -5.24 -17.86 -32.01
C ARG A 137 -3.89 -18.52 -32.29
N ASP A 138 -3.07 -18.72 -31.26
CA ASP A 138 -1.80 -19.44 -31.34
C ASP A 138 -2.05 -20.95 -31.16
N LYS A 139 -2.21 -21.65 -32.28
CA LYS A 139 -2.47 -23.09 -32.26
C LYS A 139 -1.25 -23.91 -31.83
N SER A 140 -0.05 -23.43 -32.11
CA SER A 140 1.20 -24.11 -31.77
C SER A 140 1.38 -24.21 -30.25
N VAL A 141 1.12 -23.11 -29.54
CA VAL A 141 1.19 -23.08 -28.08
C VAL A 141 0.03 -23.84 -27.43
N GLU A 142 -1.18 -23.76 -28.00
CA GLU A 142 -2.32 -24.58 -27.56
C GLU A 142 -1.97 -26.08 -27.61
N ALA A 143 -1.55 -26.56 -28.78
CA ALA A 143 -1.15 -27.95 -29.01
C ALA A 143 0.02 -28.39 -28.10
N THR A 144 1.05 -27.56 -27.97
CA THR A 144 2.21 -27.88 -27.10
C THR A 144 1.81 -27.95 -25.62
N SER A 145 0.85 -27.13 -25.18
CA SER A 145 0.34 -27.17 -23.81
C SER A 145 -0.52 -28.42 -23.56
N MET A 146 -1.20 -28.95 -24.58
CA MET A 146 -1.91 -30.23 -24.52
C MET A 146 -0.97 -31.43 -24.34
N ILE A 147 0.27 -31.36 -24.86
CA ILE A 147 1.31 -32.38 -24.54
C ILE A 147 1.55 -32.45 -23.04
N SER A 148 1.60 -31.30 -22.35
CA SER A 148 1.81 -31.26 -20.91
C SER A 148 0.66 -31.94 -20.16
N ILE A 149 -0.58 -31.69 -20.58
CA ILE A 149 -1.77 -32.36 -20.02
C ILE A 149 -1.70 -33.87 -20.25
N SER A 150 -1.38 -34.32 -21.47
CA SER A 150 -1.23 -35.74 -21.81
C SER A 150 -0.15 -36.42 -20.95
N ARG A 151 1.01 -35.77 -20.74
CA ARG A 151 2.06 -36.26 -19.85
C ARG A 151 1.57 -36.38 -18.41
N ALA A 152 0.85 -35.38 -17.89
CA ALA A 152 0.29 -35.44 -16.54
C ALA A 152 -0.79 -36.53 -16.39
N GLN A 153 -1.66 -36.71 -17.40
CA GLN A 153 -2.68 -37.77 -17.43
C GLN A 153 -2.06 -39.17 -17.42
N ASN A 154 -0.94 -39.39 -18.11
CA ASN A 154 -0.22 -40.67 -18.06
C ASN A 154 0.26 -41.01 -16.65
N GLU A 155 0.85 -40.05 -15.95
CA GLU A 155 1.30 -40.22 -14.56
C GLU A 155 0.12 -40.46 -13.59
N LEU A 156 -1.08 -39.99 -13.94
CA LEU A 156 -2.33 -40.27 -13.24
C LEU A 156 -2.98 -41.60 -13.66
N ALA A 157 -2.27 -42.45 -14.42
CA ALA A 157 -2.76 -43.71 -15.00
C ALA A 157 -3.98 -43.56 -15.94
N GLN A 158 -4.24 -42.35 -16.46
CA GLN A 158 -5.31 -42.05 -17.42
C GLN A 158 -4.80 -42.17 -18.87
N LYS A 159 -4.24 -43.33 -19.21
CA LYS A 159 -3.49 -43.52 -20.46
C LYS A 159 -4.33 -43.31 -21.74
N ASP A 160 -5.59 -43.74 -21.75
CA ASP A 160 -6.46 -43.55 -22.92
C ASP A 160 -6.81 -42.07 -23.13
N LYS A 161 -7.10 -41.34 -22.05
CA LYS A 161 -7.34 -39.89 -22.11
C LYS A 161 -6.10 -39.11 -22.57
N ALA A 162 -4.91 -39.61 -22.23
CA ALA A 162 -3.66 -39.02 -22.68
C ALA A 162 -3.49 -39.11 -24.20
N ILE A 163 -3.90 -40.23 -24.81
CA ILE A 163 -3.94 -40.39 -26.27
C ILE A 163 -5.04 -39.51 -26.87
N GLU A 164 -6.25 -39.52 -26.31
CA GLU A 164 -7.36 -38.68 -26.78
C GLU A 164 -6.98 -37.18 -26.80
N THR A 165 -6.30 -36.72 -25.76
CA THR A 165 -5.79 -35.33 -25.67
C THR A 165 -4.76 -35.05 -26.76
N LEU A 166 -3.89 -36.01 -27.09
CA LEU A 166 -2.94 -35.86 -28.19
C LEU A 166 -3.64 -35.87 -29.55
N ASP A 167 -4.66 -36.70 -29.74
CA ASP A 167 -5.45 -36.75 -30.97
C ASP A 167 -6.17 -35.43 -31.25
N GLN A 168 -6.78 -34.82 -30.22
CA GLN A 168 -7.38 -33.49 -30.33
C GLN A 168 -6.34 -32.42 -30.72
N ALA A 169 -5.12 -32.49 -30.17
CA ALA A 169 -4.04 -31.57 -30.50
C ALA A 169 -3.48 -31.80 -31.92
N ILE A 170 -3.44 -33.05 -32.38
CA ILE A 170 -3.05 -33.43 -33.75
C ILE A 170 -4.08 -32.90 -34.74
N GLU A 171 -5.38 -33.11 -34.48
CA GLU A 171 -6.48 -32.61 -35.32
C GLU A 171 -6.44 -31.09 -35.46
N LEU A 172 -6.11 -30.36 -34.39
CA LEU A 172 -5.97 -28.90 -34.40
C LEU A 172 -4.94 -28.38 -35.42
N LEU A 173 -3.85 -29.13 -35.61
CA LEU A 173 -2.73 -28.77 -36.50
C LEU A 173 -2.73 -29.54 -37.82
N GLN A 174 -3.66 -30.48 -38.01
CA GLN A 174 -3.70 -31.31 -39.21
C GLN A 174 -3.98 -30.44 -40.44
N GLY A 175 -3.20 -30.65 -41.51
CA GLY A 175 -3.33 -29.89 -42.75
C GLY A 175 -2.72 -28.49 -42.71
N THR A 176 -2.04 -28.11 -41.63
CA THR A 176 -1.33 -26.83 -41.58
C THR A 176 -0.23 -26.72 -42.65
N THR A 177 -0.09 -25.52 -43.21
CA THR A 177 1.01 -25.17 -44.11
C THR A 177 2.16 -24.49 -43.38
N ASP A 178 1.95 -24.05 -42.14
CA ASP A 178 2.94 -23.32 -41.35
C ASP A 178 4.08 -24.25 -40.89
N PRO A 179 5.36 -23.92 -41.18
CA PRO A 179 6.49 -24.76 -40.79
C PRO A 179 6.64 -24.99 -39.28
N GLU A 180 6.30 -24.00 -38.44
CA GLU A 180 6.40 -24.11 -36.98
C GLU A 180 5.31 -25.04 -36.44
N GLU A 181 4.06 -24.88 -36.89
CA GLU A 181 2.97 -25.78 -36.56
C GLU A 181 3.25 -27.22 -37.02
N LYS A 182 3.87 -27.42 -38.19
CA LYS A 182 4.32 -28.76 -38.62
C LYS A 182 5.37 -29.36 -37.68
N CYS A 183 6.29 -28.55 -37.16
CA CYS A 183 7.27 -29.01 -36.15
C CYS A 183 6.57 -29.43 -34.84
N THR A 184 5.55 -28.69 -34.42
CA THR A 184 4.73 -29.02 -33.25
C THR A 184 3.92 -30.29 -33.50
N LEU A 185 3.36 -30.45 -34.70
CA LEU A 185 2.64 -31.66 -35.12
C LEU A 185 3.54 -32.90 -35.06
N ILE A 186 4.79 -32.83 -35.53
CA ILE A 186 5.76 -33.94 -35.37
C ILE A 186 5.96 -34.26 -33.88
N SER A 187 6.10 -33.23 -33.03
CA SER A 187 6.32 -33.43 -31.59
C SER A 187 5.14 -34.13 -30.92
N LEU A 188 3.91 -33.77 -31.31
CA LEU A 188 2.68 -34.44 -30.87
C LEU A 188 2.64 -35.91 -31.28
N TYR A 189 2.93 -36.21 -32.55
CA TYR A 189 2.97 -37.59 -33.02
C TYR A 189 4.05 -38.42 -32.31
N MET A 190 5.23 -37.84 -32.05
CA MET A 190 6.29 -38.53 -31.30
C MET A 190 5.85 -38.86 -29.86
N GLU A 191 5.11 -37.96 -29.20
CA GLU A 191 4.55 -38.26 -27.89
C GLU A 191 3.41 -39.29 -27.96
N LYS A 192 2.57 -39.23 -28.99
CA LYS A 192 1.54 -40.26 -29.22
C LYS A 192 2.18 -41.63 -29.44
N LEU A 193 3.22 -41.72 -30.27
CA LEU A 193 3.99 -42.95 -30.49
C LEU A 193 4.54 -43.50 -29.17
N ARG A 194 5.15 -42.65 -28.34
CA ARG A 194 5.64 -43.06 -27.02
C ARG A 194 4.51 -43.64 -26.15
N ASN A 195 3.35 -43.00 -26.14
CA ASN A 195 2.18 -43.41 -25.37
C ASN A 195 1.64 -44.78 -25.82
N ILE A 196 1.47 -44.95 -27.13
CA ILE A 196 0.98 -46.19 -27.74
C ILE A 196 1.96 -47.35 -27.46
N MET A 197 3.27 -47.10 -27.59
CA MET A 197 4.30 -48.09 -27.28
C MET A 197 4.27 -48.53 -25.81
N ILE A 198 4.03 -47.60 -24.87
CA ILE A 198 3.85 -47.92 -23.43
C ILE A 198 2.60 -48.77 -23.16
N GLN A 199 1.59 -48.68 -24.04
CA GLN A 199 0.39 -49.49 -23.98
C GLN A 199 0.50 -50.79 -24.78
N GLU A 200 1.68 -51.10 -25.34
CA GLU A 200 1.97 -52.30 -26.14
C GLU A 200 1.07 -52.43 -27.40
N LYS A 201 0.50 -51.32 -27.87
CA LYS A 201 -0.32 -51.23 -29.09
C LYS A 201 0.58 -51.12 -30.34
N ASN A 202 1.44 -52.12 -30.55
CA ASN A 202 2.56 -52.04 -31.51
C ASN A 202 2.14 -51.84 -32.97
N GLU A 203 1.03 -52.43 -33.41
CA GLU A 203 0.51 -52.22 -34.77
C GLU A 203 0.06 -50.77 -35.01
N GLU A 204 -0.62 -50.17 -34.03
CA GLU A 204 -1.02 -48.76 -34.06
C GLU A 204 0.21 -47.84 -34.06
N ALA A 205 1.26 -48.21 -33.32
CA ALA A 205 2.52 -47.48 -33.30
C ALA A 205 3.22 -47.51 -34.67
N ILE A 206 3.18 -48.64 -35.37
CA ILE A 206 3.74 -48.77 -36.73
C ILE A 206 2.97 -47.89 -37.71
N ASN A 207 1.63 -47.93 -37.68
CA ASN A 207 0.80 -47.13 -38.57
C ASN A 207 1.03 -45.62 -38.35
N THR A 208 0.98 -45.18 -37.08
CA THR A 208 1.30 -43.80 -36.70
C THR A 208 2.72 -43.43 -37.13
N GLY A 209 3.69 -44.34 -36.97
CA GLY A 209 5.08 -44.08 -37.30
C GLY A 209 5.32 -43.90 -38.80
N LYS A 210 4.60 -44.64 -39.65
CA LYS A 210 4.66 -44.45 -41.11
C LYS A 210 4.09 -43.11 -41.55
N GLU A 211 3.01 -42.64 -40.92
CA GLU A 211 2.46 -41.30 -41.18
C GLU A 211 3.48 -40.20 -40.85
N VAL A 212 4.20 -40.36 -39.75
CA VAL A 212 5.26 -39.44 -39.34
C VAL A 212 6.48 -39.50 -40.26
N GLU A 213 6.86 -40.70 -40.72
CA GLU A 213 7.94 -40.90 -41.70
C GLU A 213 7.64 -40.09 -42.97
N ALA A 214 6.44 -40.24 -43.53
CA ALA A 214 6.01 -39.52 -44.72
C ALA A 214 5.97 -37.99 -44.51
N LEU A 215 5.55 -37.52 -43.34
CA LEU A 215 5.55 -36.10 -43.00
C LEU A 215 6.98 -35.54 -42.93
N LEU A 216 7.91 -36.26 -42.27
CA LEU A 216 9.31 -35.85 -42.14
C LEU A 216 10.02 -35.80 -43.50
N GLU A 217 9.82 -36.81 -44.35
CA GLU A 217 10.38 -36.84 -45.70
C GLU A 217 9.88 -35.66 -46.55
N LYS A 218 8.57 -35.34 -46.44
CA LYS A 218 8.01 -34.18 -47.14
C LYS A 218 8.61 -32.87 -46.64
N MET A 219 8.80 -32.73 -45.32
CA MET A 219 9.40 -31.52 -44.74
C MET A 219 10.89 -31.36 -45.07
N GLU A 220 11.61 -32.46 -45.24
CA GLU A 220 12.99 -32.45 -45.73
C GLU A 220 13.06 -31.94 -47.18
N GLN A 221 12.15 -32.42 -48.05
CA GLN A 221 12.06 -32.01 -49.45
C GLN A 221 11.67 -30.54 -49.62
N THR A 222 10.76 -30.03 -48.79
CA THR A 222 10.32 -28.62 -48.86
C THR A 222 11.31 -27.65 -48.19
N GLY A 223 12.24 -28.16 -47.38
CA GLY A 223 13.15 -27.33 -46.58
C GLY A 223 12.46 -26.62 -45.41
N ASP A 224 11.27 -27.09 -44.99
CA ASP A 224 10.48 -26.50 -43.89
C ASP A 224 11.16 -26.66 -42.52
N MET A 225 12.13 -27.57 -42.40
CA MET A 225 12.86 -27.85 -41.16
C MET A 225 14.35 -28.00 -41.44
N GLN A 226 15.19 -27.51 -40.51
CA GLN A 226 16.63 -27.71 -40.60
C GLN A 226 16.98 -29.20 -40.68
N GLU A 227 17.88 -29.56 -41.59
CA GLU A 227 18.35 -30.93 -41.82
C GLU A 227 18.75 -31.64 -40.51
N THR A 228 19.41 -30.92 -39.61
CA THR A 228 19.83 -31.44 -38.30
C THR A 228 18.68 -31.82 -37.38
N ARG A 229 17.55 -31.11 -37.48
CA ARG A 229 16.34 -31.39 -36.70
C ARG A 229 15.53 -32.52 -37.33
N VAL A 230 15.48 -32.60 -38.66
CA VAL A 230 14.90 -33.73 -39.40
C VAL A 230 15.65 -35.03 -39.06
N ASP A 231 16.98 -35.04 -39.18
CA ASP A 231 17.83 -36.19 -38.85
C ASP A 231 17.60 -36.68 -37.40
N MET A 232 17.44 -35.75 -36.46
CA MET A 232 17.10 -36.08 -35.07
C MET A 232 15.73 -36.76 -34.97
N HIS A 233 14.68 -36.21 -35.58
CA HIS A 233 13.34 -36.78 -35.54
C HIS A 233 13.26 -38.14 -36.24
N LEU A 234 13.93 -38.31 -37.38
CA LEU A 234 14.06 -39.61 -38.05
C LEU A 234 14.78 -40.62 -37.16
N GLY A 235 15.86 -40.22 -36.48
CA GLY A 235 16.55 -41.08 -35.51
C GLY A 235 15.64 -41.55 -34.37
N TYR A 236 14.80 -40.66 -33.81
CA TYR A 236 13.79 -41.06 -32.83
C TYR A 236 12.75 -42.01 -33.44
N LEU A 237 12.22 -41.68 -34.61
CA LEU A 237 11.20 -42.47 -35.28
C LEU A 237 11.67 -43.89 -35.60
N TYR A 238 12.83 -44.03 -36.24
CA TYR A 238 13.39 -45.32 -36.62
C TYR A 238 13.67 -46.20 -35.40
N SER A 239 14.05 -45.60 -34.26
CA SER A 239 14.20 -46.34 -33.01
C SER A 239 12.89 -46.90 -32.46
N PHE A 240 11.78 -46.18 -32.63
CA PHE A 240 10.45 -46.68 -32.25
C PHE A 240 9.99 -47.77 -33.21
N LEU A 241 10.16 -47.55 -34.52
CA LEU A 241 9.72 -48.49 -35.55
C LEU A 241 10.47 -49.82 -35.46
N CYS A 242 11.80 -49.82 -35.30
CA CYS A 242 12.51 -51.09 -35.18
C CYS A 242 12.12 -51.88 -33.93
N GLU A 243 11.85 -51.20 -32.80
CA GLU A 243 11.31 -51.81 -31.59
C GLU A 243 9.90 -52.39 -31.82
N ALA A 244 8.99 -51.61 -32.41
CA ALA A 244 7.62 -52.02 -32.67
C ALA A 244 7.54 -53.22 -33.63
N TYR A 245 8.28 -53.19 -34.75
CA TYR A 245 8.35 -54.31 -35.70
C TYR A 245 8.92 -55.57 -35.04
N GLN A 246 9.92 -55.44 -34.17
CA GLN A 246 10.47 -56.59 -33.46
C GLN A 246 9.44 -57.21 -32.50
N LEU A 247 8.62 -56.39 -31.83
CA LEU A 247 7.59 -56.85 -30.90
C LEU A 247 6.43 -57.58 -31.61
N ILE A 248 6.11 -57.23 -32.86
CA ILE A 248 5.10 -57.94 -33.66
C ILE A 248 5.65 -59.16 -34.43
N GLY A 249 6.96 -59.43 -34.32
CA GLY A 249 7.62 -60.58 -34.96
C GLY A 249 8.10 -60.35 -36.40
N GLU A 250 8.02 -59.12 -36.92
CA GLU A 250 8.47 -58.74 -38.26
C GLU A 250 9.98 -58.41 -38.26
N GLU A 251 10.82 -59.41 -38.00
CA GLU A 251 12.26 -59.24 -37.74
C GLU A 251 13.03 -58.58 -38.89
N GLN A 252 12.65 -58.86 -40.14
CA GLN A 252 13.30 -58.26 -41.32
C GLN A 252 13.04 -56.75 -41.41
N ALA A 253 11.79 -56.34 -41.15
CA ALA A 253 11.42 -54.93 -41.12
C ALA A 253 12.12 -54.23 -39.94
N ALA A 254 12.16 -54.87 -38.77
CA ALA A 254 12.85 -54.35 -37.59
C ALA A 254 14.34 -54.10 -37.86
N ALA A 255 15.03 -55.08 -38.45
CA ALA A 255 16.42 -54.96 -38.82
C ALA A 255 16.66 -53.85 -39.86
N SER A 256 15.78 -53.72 -40.85
CA SER A 256 15.83 -52.65 -41.87
C SER A 256 15.74 -51.25 -41.24
N TYR A 257 14.76 -51.02 -40.36
CA TYR A 257 14.62 -49.75 -39.64
C TYR A 257 15.79 -49.49 -38.68
N TYR A 258 16.36 -50.52 -38.07
CA TYR A 258 17.58 -50.37 -37.27
C TYR A 258 18.78 -49.95 -38.13
N GLN A 259 18.90 -50.43 -39.37
CA GLN A 259 19.94 -49.92 -40.30
C GLN A 259 19.69 -48.46 -40.67
N LYS A 260 18.45 -48.08 -40.99
CA LYS A 260 18.08 -46.67 -41.21
C LYS A 260 18.47 -45.80 -40.01
N PHE A 261 18.17 -46.25 -38.78
CA PHE A 261 18.56 -45.58 -37.55
C PHE A 261 20.08 -45.32 -37.49
N LEU A 262 20.91 -46.33 -37.76
CA LEU A 262 22.38 -46.21 -37.70
C LEU A 262 22.95 -45.21 -38.72
N THR A 263 22.25 -44.93 -39.82
CA THR A 263 22.70 -43.93 -40.80
C THR A 263 22.53 -42.49 -40.33
N THR A 264 21.71 -42.23 -39.32
CA THR A 264 21.44 -40.87 -38.82
C THR A 264 22.63 -40.28 -38.04
N LYS A 265 22.87 -38.97 -38.16
CA LYS A 265 23.87 -38.25 -37.35
C LYS A 265 23.49 -38.29 -35.87
N PHE A 266 22.19 -38.35 -35.57
CA PHE A 266 21.65 -38.60 -34.24
C PHE A 266 22.19 -39.90 -33.62
N ALA A 267 22.05 -41.03 -34.33
CA ALA A 267 22.53 -42.33 -33.86
C ALA A 267 24.06 -42.41 -33.77
N GLN A 268 24.81 -41.53 -34.44
CA GLN A 268 26.26 -41.50 -34.31
C GLN A 268 26.73 -40.89 -32.98
N LYS A 269 25.90 -40.08 -32.31
CA LYS A 269 26.22 -39.48 -31.00
C LYS A 269 25.94 -40.47 -29.86
N PRO A 270 26.76 -40.53 -28.80
CA PRO A 270 26.57 -41.46 -27.68
C PRO A 270 25.18 -41.36 -27.01
N GLN A 271 24.65 -40.15 -26.89
CA GLN A 271 23.29 -39.93 -26.36
C GLN A 271 22.22 -40.56 -27.28
N GLY A 272 22.33 -40.36 -28.60
CA GLY A 272 21.38 -40.88 -29.58
C GLY A 272 21.46 -42.40 -29.74
N ARG A 273 22.66 -43.01 -29.69
CA ARG A 273 22.84 -44.49 -29.76
C ARG A 273 21.96 -45.24 -28.76
N THR A 274 21.89 -44.74 -27.53
CA THR A 274 21.11 -45.39 -26.46
C THR A 274 19.61 -45.45 -26.74
N ARG A 275 19.13 -44.73 -27.76
CA ARG A 275 17.71 -44.69 -28.11
C ARG A 275 17.20 -46.02 -28.68
N ALA A 276 18.04 -46.76 -29.40
CA ALA A 276 17.71 -48.08 -29.96
C ALA A 276 18.04 -49.25 -29.00
N ASP A 277 18.44 -48.96 -27.75
CA ASP A 277 18.70 -50.00 -26.76
C ASP A 277 17.50 -50.93 -26.49
N PRO A 278 16.22 -50.47 -26.49
CA PRO A 278 15.07 -51.37 -26.35
C PRO A 278 15.04 -52.47 -27.43
N TYR A 279 15.24 -52.10 -28.69
CA TYR A 279 15.38 -53.07 -29.79
C TYR A 279 16.57 -54.03 -29.56
N LEU A 280 17.74 -53.51 -29.18
CA LEU A 280 18.92 -54.33 -28.90
C LEU A 280 18.70 -55.32 -27.75
N LEU A 281 17.92 -54.96 -26.74
CA LEU A 281 17.52 -55.85 -25.65
C LEU A 281 16.61 -56.99 -26.15
N LEU A 282 15.65 -56.68 -27.03
CA LEU A 282 14.74 -57.67 -27.61
C LEU A 282 15.50 -58.73 -28.42
N ILE A 283 16.46 -58.30 -29.25
CA ILE A 283 17.33 -59.21 -30.02
C ILE A 283 18.49 -59.79 -29.20
N LYS A 284 18.51 -59.56 -27.88
CA LYS A 284 19.52 -60.05 -26.92
C LYS A 284 20.96 -59.61 -27.22
N ASN A 285 21.16 -58.50 -27.91
CA ASN A 285 22.47 -57.90 -28.14
C ASN A 285 22.93 -57.06 -26.92
N TYR A 286 23.10 -57.73 -25.79
CA TYR A 286 23.43 -57.11 -24.51
C TYR A 286 24.79 -56.38 -24.53
N LYS A 287 25.75 -56.89 -25.30
CA LYS A 287 27.08 -56.28 -25.44
C LYS A 287 27.00 -54.86 -26.01
N GLN A 288 26.18 -54.65 -27.04
CA GLN A 288 26.02 -53.33 -27.64
C GLN A 288 25.29 -52.36 -26.70
N VAL A 289 24.28 -52.83 -25.96
CA VAL A 289 23.57 -52.01 -24.94
C VAL A 289 24.53 -51.53 -23.85
N ILE A 290 25.39 -52.43 -23.35
CA ILE A 290 26.42 -52.07 -22.36
C ILE A 290 27.39 -51.04 -22.95
N HIS A 291 27.91 -51.29 -24.16
CA HIS A 291 28.80 -50.34 -24.83
C HIS A 291 28.16 -48.95 -24.98
N ASN A 292 26.93 -48.88 -25.50
CA ASN A 292 26.19 -47.63 -25.67
C ASN A 292 26.01 -46.89 -24.33
N THR A 293 25.67 -47.63 -23.27
CA THR A 293 25.38 -47.04 -21.96
C THR A 293 26.66 -46.55 -21.27
N LEU A 294 27.76 -47.32 -21.34
CA LEU A 294 29.05 -46.92 -20.75
C LEU A 294 29.67 -45.72 -21.46
N GLU A 295 29.58 -45.64 -22.80
CA GLU A 295 30.06 -44.48 -23.55
C GLU A 295 29.29 -43.21 -23.17
N ARG A 296 27.97 -43.32 -22.97
CA ARG A 296 27.15 -42.21 -22.46
C ARG A 296 27.52 -41.85 -21.01
N GLU A 297 27.75 -42.85 -20.16
CA GLU A 297 28.17 -42.64 -18.77
C GLU A 297 29.49 -41.87 -18.70
N ARG A 298 30.48 -42.27 -19.49
CA ARG A 298 31.82 -41.65 -19.55
C ARG A 298 31.77 -40.15 -19.90
N LEU A 299 30.81 -39.75 -20.72
CA LEU A 299 30.63 -38.36 -21.16
C LEU A 299 29.75 -37.53 -20.21
N THR A 300 29.22 -38.16 -19.16
CA THR A 300 28.45 -37.47 -18.13
C THR A 300 29.44 -36.92 -17.09
N PRO A 301 29.53 -35.60 -16.86
CA PRO A 301 30.51 -35.02 -15.94
C PRO A 301 30.40 -35.61 -14.53
N ALA A 302 31.56 -36.01 -13.96
CA ALA A 302 31.62 -36.77 -12.71
C ALA A 302 31.19 -35.99 -11.45
N GLN A 303 31.11 -34.66 -11.50
CA GLN A 303 31.06 -33.83 -10.29
C GLN A 303 29.67 -33.26 -9.93
N ASP A 304 28.70 -33.19 -10.84
CA ASP A 304 27.41 -32.52 -10.54
C ASP A 304 26.16 -33.23 -11.07
N THR A 305 26.30 -34.39 -11.73
CA THR A 305 25.19 -35.06 -12.43
C THR A 305 24.69 -36.29 -11.68
N ILE A 306 24.68 -36.25 -10.35
CA ILE A 306 23.86 -37.18 -9.57
C ILE A 306 22.41 -36.71 -9.74
N ASN A 307 21.74 -37.22 -10.77
CA ASN A 307 20.36 -36.89 -11.13
C ASN A 307 19.57 -38.15 -11.51
N LYS A 308 18.26 -37.99 -11.75
CA LYS A 308 17.37 -39.09 -12.13
C LYS A 308 17.87 -39.82 -13.38
N ASP A 309 18.39 -39.12 -14.39
CA ASP A 309 18.91 -39.73 -15.64
C ASP A 309 20.08 -40.68 -15.38
N TYR A 310 20.98 -40.33 -14.47
CA TYR A 310 22.09 -41.17 -14.07
C TYR A 310 21.61 -42.49 -13.44
N THR A 311 20.56 -42.42 -12.61
CA THR A 311 19.96 -43.64 -12.02
C THR A 311 19.37 -44.58 -13.07
N VAL A 312 18.81 -44.04 -14.16
CA VAL A 312 18.28 -44.84 -15.28
C VAL A 312 19.41 -45.57 -16.00
N MET A 313 20.56 -44.91 -16.22
CA MET A 313 21.72 -45.54 -16.84
C MET A 313 22.28 -46.68 -15.99
N LEU A 314 22.45 -46.46 -14.67
CA LEU A 314 22.91 -47.50 -13.75
C LEU A 314 21.92 -48.67 -13.68
N ALA A 315 20.62 -48.39 -13.65
CA ALA A 315 19.59 -49.42 -13.65
C ALA A 315 19.61 -50.25 -14.95
N LYS A 316 19.84 -49.60 -16.10
CA LYS A 316 20.01 -50.28 -17.39
C LYS A 316 21.22 -51.21 -17.35
N LEU A 317 22.40 -50.73 -16.95
CA LEU A 317 23.61 -51.58 -16.82
C LEU A 317 23.37 -52.76 -15.88
N LYS A 318 22.81 -52.50 -14.68
CA LYS A 318 22.44 -53.54 -13.70
C LYS A 318 21.56 -54.61 -14.35
N ASN A 319 20.49 -54.21 -15.03
CA ASN A 319 19.56 -55.13 -15.67
C ASN A 319 20.22 -55.90 -16.82
N THR A 320 21.01 -55.24 -17.67
CA THR A 320 21.66 -55.87 -18.82
C THR A 320 22.72 -56.89 -18.40
N TYR A 321 23.56 -56.58 -17.39
CA TYR A 321 24.51 -57.56 -16.84
C TYR A 321 23.79 -58.75 -16.18
N SER A 322 22.66 -58.51 -15.51
CA SER A 322 21.84 -59.59 -14.95
C SER A 322 21.26 -60.50 -16.04
N LEU A 323 20.83 -59.95 -17.17
CA LEU A 323 20.36 -60.73 -18.33
C LEU A 323 21.48 -61.55 -19.00
N MET A 324 22.74 -61.10 -18.88
CA MET A 324 23.92 -61.85 -19.33
C MET A 324 24.37 -62.94 -18.33
N GLY A 325 23.79 -62.99 -17.13
CA GLY A 325 24.22 -63.89 -16.06
C GLY A 325 25.45 -63.41 -15.27
N ASP A 326 25.96 -62.20 -15.54
CA ASP A 326 27.03 -61.59 -14.74
C ASP A 326 26.42 -60.90 -13.50
N TYR A 327 25.98 -61.73 -12.56
CA TYR A 327 25.36 -61.27 -11.32
C TYR A 327 26.32 -60.49 -10.41
N LYS A 328 27.63 -60.71 -10.55
CA LYS A 328 28.65 -59.99 -9.77
C LYS A 328 28.70 -58.52 -10.19
N THR A 329 28.83 -58.26 -11.49
CA THR A 329 28.84 -56.89 -12.02
C THR A 329 27.47 -56.24 -11.86
N ALA A 330 26.38 -56.99 -12.04
CA ALA A 330 25.03 -56.48 -11.78
C ALA A 330 24.86 -56.03 -10.32
N LEU A 331 25.39 -56.78 -9.35
CA LEU A 331 25.35 -56.38 -7.93
C LEU A 331 26.14 -55.09 -7.68
N GLN A 332 27.32 -54.94 -8.28
CA GLN A 332 28.11 -53.69 -8.15
C GLN A 332 27.32 -52.46 -8.64
N TYR A 333 26.66 -52.57 -9.79
CA TYR A 333 25.79 -51.50 -10.29
C TYR A 333 24.55 -51.29 -9.42
N SER A 334 24.01 -52.35 -8.81
CA SER A 334 22.92 -52.27 -7.85
C SER A 334 23.31 -51.49 -6.60
N ASP A 335 24.50 -51.75 -6.05
CA ASP A 335 25.04 -51.04 -4.89
C ASP A 335 25.30 -49.56 -5.21
N ARG A 336 25.91 -49.29 -6.36
CA ARG A 336 26.11 -47.91 -6.85
C ARG A 336 24.77 -47.17 -7.01
N LEU A 337 23.78 -47.81 -7.63
CA LEU A 337 22.44 -47.25 -7.79
C LEU A 337 21.77 -46.97 -6.43
N SER A 338 21.91 -47.87 -5.46
CA SER A 338 21.37 -47.72 -4.11
C SER A 338 22.00 -46.53 -3.38
N ASN A 339 23.32 -46.40 -3.42
CA ASN A 339 24.04 -45.28 -2.81
C ASN A 339 23.63 -43.93 -3.41
N ILE A 340 23.60 -43.84 -4.73
CA ILE A 340 23.16 -42.64 -5.44
C ILE A 340 21.71 -42.27 -5.09
N ARG A 341 20.80 -43.26 -5.01
CA ARG A 341 19.41 -43.01 -4.61
C ARG A 341 19.30 -42.48 -3.18
N LYS A 342 20.12 -42.99 -2.26
CA LYS A 342 20.16 -42.50 -0.87
C LYS A 342 20.65 -41.05 -0.81
N GLU A 343 21.70 -40.71 -1.53
CA GLU A 343 22.23 -39.34 -1.63
C GLU A 343 21.20 -38.38 -2.24
N LEU A 344 20.56 -38.77 -3.34
CA LEU A 344 19.47 -38.00 -3.95
C LEU A 344 18.33 -37.76 -2.97
N TYR A 345 17.88 -38.81 -2.27
CA TYR A 345 16.81 -38.69 -1.29
C TYR A 345 17.19 -37.81 -0.11
N ALA A 346 18.43 -37.91 0.39
CA ALA A 346 18.93 -37.06 1.47
C ALA A 346 18.97 -35.59 1.04
N ARG A 347 19.47 -35.30 -0.17
CA ARG A 347 19.48 -33.96 -0.76
C ARG A 347 18.06 -33.41 -0.96
N ASP A 348 17.14 -34.24 -1.45
CA ASP A 348 15.75 -33.82 -1.65
C ASP A 348 15.05 -33.51 -0.32
N LYS A 349 15.35 -34.29 0.73
CA LYS A 349 14.86 -34.05 2.09
C LYS A 349 15.45 -32.77 2.69
N GLU A 350 16.75 -32.54 2.54
CA GLU A 350 17.42 -31.31 3.00
C GLU A 350 16.86 -30.08 2.28
N ASN A 351 16.71 -30.15 0.95
CA ASN A 351 16.09 -29.10 0.17
C ASN A 351 14.63 -28.83 0.60
N ALA A 352 13.83 -29.88 0.85
CA ALA A 352 12.46 -29.71 1.33
C ALA A 352 12.38 -29.08 2.74
N ALA A 353 13.31 -29.43 3.63
CA ALA A 353 13.43 -28.81 4.95
C ALA A 353 13.83 -27.34 4.84
N MET A 354 14.77 -27.01 3.95
CA MET A 354 15.18 -25.65 3.67
C MET A 354 14.04 -24.82 3.06
N GLU A 355 13.27 -25.37 2.12
CA GLU A 355 12.06 -24.75 1.57
C GLU A 355 11.04 -24.43 2.68
N LEU A 356 10.76 -25.39 3.56
CA LEU A 356 9.85 -25.18 4.67
C LEU A 356 10.36 -24.11 5.64
N ALA A 357 11.67 -24.08 5.90
CA ALA A 357 12.30 -23.05 6.74
C ALA A 357 12.19 -21.66 6.10
N ILE A 358 12.45 -21.53 4.80
CA ILE A 358 12.29 -20.27 4.05
C ILE A 358 10.83 -19.81 4.04
N ALA A 359 9.88 -20.72 3.83
CA ALA A 359 8.45 -20.41 3.84
C ALA A 359 8.01 -19.92 5.24
N TYR A 360 8.48 -20.58 6.29
CA TYR A 360 8.22 -20.18 7.66
C TYR A 360 8.84 -18.80 7.98
N GLU A 361 10.11 -18.59 7.62
CA GLU A 361 10.80 -17.31 7.83
C GLU A 361 10.12 -16.17 7.06
N THR A 362 9.69 -16.43 5.82
CA THR A 362 8.94 -15.48 4.99
C THR A 362 7.62 -15.10 5.65
N ASN A 363 6.84 -16.10 6.09
CA ASN A 363 5.56 -15.86 6.77
C ASN A 363 5.76 -15.10 8.10
N GLU A 364 6.84 -15.38 8.84
CA GLU A 364 7.20 -14.62 10.05
C GLU A 364 7.52 -13.16 9.72
N LYS A 365 8.28 -12.90 8.65
CA LYS A 365 8.58 -11.54 8.17
C LYS A 365 7.32 -10.81 7.70
N GLU A 366 6.45 -11.45 6.93
CA GLU A 366 5.16 -10.88 6.50
C GLU A 366 4.29 -10.51 7.71
N THR A 367 4.20 -11.40 8.70
CA THR A 367 3.48 -11.13 9.95
C THR A 367 4.08 -9.92 10.69
N LYS A 368 5.42 -9.79 10.71
CA LYS A 368 6.11 -8.62 11.29
C LYS A 368 5.80 -7.33 10.51
N ILE A 369 5.80 -7.38 9.18
CA ILE A 369 5.46 -6.23 8.32
C ILE A 369 4.03 -5.78 8.58
N ILE A 370 3.06 -6.70 8.59
CA ILE A 370 1.64 -6.40 8.89
C ILE A 370 1.51 -5.74 10.27
N LYS A 371 2.23 -6.24 11.28
CA LYS A 371 2.23 -5.64 12.61
C LYS A 371 2.80 -4.21 12.60
N GLN A 372 3.92 -3.98 11.91
CA GLN A 372 4.53 -2.65 11.76
C GLN A 372 3.59 -1.68 11.02
N GLU A 373 2.90 -2.13 9.98
CA GLU A 373 1.91 -1.31 9.26
C GLU A 373 0.73 -0.92 10.17
N MET A 374 0.24 -1.84 11.00
CA MET A 374 -0.79 -1.54 11.99
C MET A 374 -0.31 -0.52 13.03
N GLU A 375 0.91 -0.67 13.55
CA GLU A 375 1.52 0.29 14.48
C GLU A 375 1.69 1.68 13.83
N LEU A 376 2.15 1.73 12.58
CA LEU A 376 2.26 2.97 11.81
C LEU A 376 0.90 3.63 11.60
N LYS A 377 -0.14 2.86 11.30
CA LYS A 377 -1.52 3.36 11.14
C LYS A 377 -2.07 3.90 12.46
N GLN A 378 -1.84 3.21 13.57
CA GLN A 378 -2.20 3.71 14.91
C GLN A 378 -1.45 5.00 15.25
N ARG A 379 -0.15 5.08 14.97
CA ARG A 379 0.63 6.30 15.19
C ARG A 379 0.12 7.46 14.35
N ASN A 380 -0.16 7.24 13.07
CA ASN A 380 -0.65 8.29 12.18
C ASN A 380 -2.05 8.77 12.56
N THR A 381 -2.94 7.87 12.97
CA THR A 381 -4.27 8.25 13.49
C THR A 381 -4.17 9.05 14.79
N PHE A 382 -3.27 8.68 15.70
CA PHE A 382 -3.00 9.44 16.92
C PHE A 382 -2.43 10.83 16.64
N LEU A 383 -1.46 10.94 15.71
CA LEU A 383 -0.89 12.22 15.28
C LEU A 383 -1.97 13.12 14.66
N GLY A 384 -2.82 12.58 13.79
CA GLY A 384 -3.94 13.30 13.20
C GLY A 384 -4.94 13.81 14.24
N ALA A 385 -5.31 12.97 15.20
CA ALA A 385 -6.19 13.35 16.31
C ALA A 385 -5.57 14.46 17.19
N SER A 386 -4.28 14.32 17.51
CA SER A 386 -3.53 15.32 18.28
C SER A 386 -3.45 16.67 17.57
N LEU A 387 -3.21 16.66 16.25
CA LEU A 387 -3.22 17.87 15.43
C LEU A 387 -4.61 18.54 15.46
N GLY A 388 -5.67 17.75 15.36
CA GLY A 388 -7.05 18.23 15.47
C GLY A 388 -7.34 18.91 16.81
N ILE A 389 -6.86 18.32 17.92
CA ILE A 389 -7.00 18.91 19.26
C ILE A 389 -6.23 20.23 19.36
N ILE A 390 -5.01 20.31 18.84
CA ILE A 390 -4.20 21.55 18.85
C ILE A 390 -4.91 22.66 18.06
N ILE A 391 -5.46 22.36 16.89
CA ILE A 391 -6.23 23.32 16.09
C ILE A 391 -7.45 23.83 16.87
N LEU A 392 -8.16 22.93 17.57
CA LEU A 392 -9.29 23.27 18.43
C LEU A 392 -8.87 24.20 19.59
N LEU A 393 -7.74 23.93 20.24
CA LEU A 393 -7.20 24.76 21.31
C LEU A 393 -6.80 26.16 20.80
N ILE A 394 -6.15 26.25 19.63
CA ILE A 394 -5.80 27.52 19.00
C ILE A 394 -7.07 28.33 18.68
N LEU A 395 -8.12 27.66 18.16
CA LEU A 395 -9.39 28.29 17.85
C LEU A 395 -10.10 28.81 19.12
N LEU A 396 -10.09 28.04 20.21
CA LEU A 396 -10.62 28.48 21.50
C LEU A 396 -9.85 29.67 22.08
N LEU A 397 -8.51 29.64 22.02
CA LEU A 397 -7.67 30.75 22.44
C LEU A 397 -7.96 32.01 21.61
N TRP A 398 -8.12 31.86 20.30
CA TRP A 398 -8.49 32.96 19.40
C TRP A 398 -9.87 33.56 19.74
N ILE A 399 -10.87 32.70 19.98
CA ILE A 399 -12.21 33.14 20.42
C ILE A 399 -12.12 33.90 21.75
N SER A 400 -11.40 33.35 22.73
CA SER A 400 -11.23 33.97 24.05
C SER A 400 -10.52 35.32 23.97
N TYR A 401 -9.45 35.40 23.17
CA TYR A 401 -8.72 36.64 22.91
C TYR A 401 -9.62 37.69 22.23
N ARG A 402 -10.37 37.29 21.19
CA ARG A 402 -11.33 38.17 20.51
C ARG A 402 -12.39 38.69 21.48
N ASN A 403 -12.99 37.81 22.29
CA ASN A 403 -14.03 38.19 23.24
C ASN A 403 -13.50 39.16 24.30
N SER A 404 -12.31 38.90 24.84
CA SER A 404 -11.63 39.80 25.78
C SER A 404 -11.39 41.19 25.21
N LYS A 405 -10.99 41.28 23.93
CA LYS A 405 -10.79 42.57 23.23
C LYS A 405 -12.12 43.31 23.00
N VAL A 406 -13.19 42.58 22.69
CA VAL A 406 -14.53 43.16 22.52
C VAL A 406 -15.06 43.69 23.85
N ILE A 407 -14.93 42.93 24.95
CA ILE A 407 -15.36 43.37 26.29
C ILE A 407 -14.61 44.64 26.72
N LYS A 408 -13.28 44.70 26.53
CA LYS A 408 -12.50 45.91 26.83
C LYS A 408 -13.00 47.14 26.08
N ARG A 409 -13.31 47.00 24.78
CA ARG A 409 -13.87 48.09 23.96
C ARG A 409 -15.25 48.55 24.46
N LYS A 410 -16.14 47.60 24.76
CA LYS A 410 -17.47 47.91 25.31
C LYS A 410 -17.37 48.64 26.65
N ASN A 411 -16.54 48.15 27.56
CA ASN A 411 -16.36 48.77 28.88
C ASN A 411 -15.84 50.20 28.79
N LYS A 412 -14.89 50.49 27.87
CA LYS A 412 -14.39 51.87 27.65
C LYS A 412 -15.51 52.82 27.22
N ILE A 413 -16.38 52.38 26.30
CA ILE A 413 -17.52 53.19 25.84
C ILE A 413 -18.50 53.45 26.98
N THR A 414 -18.88 52.41 27.73
CA THR A 414 -19.84 52.54 28.85
C THR A 414 -19.30 53.45 29.96
N VAL A 415 -18.01 53.36 30.31
CA VAL A 415 -17.40 54.28 31.30
C VAL A 415 -17.46 55.74 30.81
N ASN A 416 -17.16 55.98 29.53
CA ASN A 416 -17.24 57.33 28.97
C ASN A 416 -18.67 57.91 29.04
N GLN A 417 -19.69 57.10 28.71
CA GLN A 417 -21.09 57.50 28.80
C GLN A 417 -21.50 57.85 30.23
N VAL A 418 -21.14 57.02 31.21
CA VAL A 418 -21.43 57.29 32.63
C VAL A 418 -20.76 58.57 33.08
N ASN A 419 -19.50 58.79 32.69
CA ASN A 419 -18.77 60.00 33.04
C ASN A 419 -19.37 61.26 32.42
N GLN A 420 -19.83 61.20 31.17
CA GLN A 420 -20.52 62.32 30.51
C GLN A 420 -21.85 62.65 31.19
N LEU A 421 -22.64 61.64 31.55
CA LEU A 421 -23.90 61.83 32.28
C LEU A 421 -23.67 62.49 33.66
N LEU A 422 -22.64 62.05 34.38
CA LEU A 422 -22.29 62.65 35.67
C LEU A 422 -21.78 64.10 35.52
N ALA A 423 -20.99 64.39 34.50
CA ALA A 423 -20.52 65.75 34.22
C ALA A 423 -21.70 66.68 33.90
N TYR A 424 -22.62 66.24 33.03
CA TYR A 424 -23.83 66.98 32.69
C TYR A 424 -24.72 67.24 33.92
N LYS A 425 -24.91 66.22 34.77
CA LYS A 425 -25.67 66.36 36.02
C LYS A 425 -25.03 67.39 36.95
N ASN A 426 -23.70 67.38 37.09
CA ASN A 426 -22.98 68.33 37.93
C ASN A 426 -23.07 69.76 37.40
N GLU A 427 -23.00 69.96 36.08
CA GLU A 427 -23.22 71.27 35.46
C GLU A 427 -24.64 71.78 35.73
N LEU A 428 -25.65 70.92 35.62
CA LEU A 428 -27.05 71.28 35.90
C LEU A 428 -27.28 71.65 37.38
N LEU A 429 -26.59 70.98 38.31
CA LEU A 429 -26.62 71.35 39.73
C LEU A 429 -25.95 72.70 39.99
N ALA A 430 -24.81 72.99 39.36
CA ALA A 430 -24.11 74.27 39.51
C ALA A 430 -24.92 75.45 38.94
N ILE A 431 -25.70 75.24 37.88
CA ILE A 431 -26.64 76.24 37.36
C ILE A 431 -27.76 76.50 38.38
N LYS A 432 -28.37 75.45 38.94
CA LYS A 432 -29.40 75.58 39.98
C LYS A 432 -28.90 76.32 41.23
N GLU A 433 -27.66 76.09 41.65
CA GLU A 433 -27.07 76.81 42.79
C GLU A 433 -26.88 78.30 42.49
N ARG A 434 -26.45 78.66 41.28
CA ARG A 434 -26.33 80.07 40.84
C ARG A 434 -27.69 80.77 40.76
N ASP A 435 -28.71 80.10 40.27
CA ASP A 435 -30.07 80.65 40.20
C ASP A 435 -30.64 80.90 41.61
N LYS A 436 -30.31 80.03 42.58
CA LYS A 436 -30.72 80.16 43.99
C LYS A 436 -30.01 81.29 44.73
N GLU A 437 -28.72 81.53 44.43
CA GLU A 437 -27.97 82.67 44.96
C GLU A 437 -28.46 84.01 44.39
N ALA A 438 -28.99 84.02 43.16
CA ALA A 438 -29.59 85.21 42.56
C ALA A 438 -30.95 85.57 43.20
N GLU A 439 -31.78 84.60 43.55
CA GLU A 439 -33.09 84.80 44.22
C GLU A 439 -32.95 85.30 45.68
N LEU A 440 -31.88 84.95 46.40
CA LEU A 440 -31.62 85.42 47.77
C LEU A 440 -31.14 86.89 47.88
N SER A 441 -30.96 87.58 46.75
CA SER A 441 -30.52 88.98 46.70
C SER A 441 -31.65 90.02 46.63
N HIS A 442 -32.92 89.59 46.55
CA HIS A 442 -34.09 90.48 46.49
C HIS A 442 -35.20 90.03 47.44
N GLN A 443 -35.25 90.57 48.67
CA GLN A 443 -36.47 90.94 49.40
C GLN A 443 -36.17 91.56 50.78
N GLU A 444 -36.62 92.80 50.97
CA GLU A 444 -36.88 93.42 52.27
C GLU A 444 -38.25 94.12 52.22
N GLU A 445 -38.95 94.10 53.36
CA GLU A 445 -40.23 94.74 53.73
C GLU A 445 -41.58 94.00 53.53
N LEU A 446 -42.27 93.88 54.67
CA LEU A 446 -43.60 93.31 54.96
C LEU A 446 -44.66 94.44 55.01
N PRO A 447 -45.99 94.17 54.91
CA PRO A 447 -46.76 94.01 56.17
C PRO A 447 -47.97 93.06 56.17
N LYS A 448 -48.36 92.76 57.41
CA LYS A 448 -49.37 91.86 58.02
C LYS A 448 -50.83 91.96 57.51
N SER A 449 -51.59 90.86 57.58
CA SER A 449 -52.91 90.83 58.25
C SER A 449 -53.44 89.40 58.49
N ASP A 450 -54.23 89.24 59.55
CA ASP A 450 -54.86 88.02 60.06
C ASP A 450 -55.98 87.45 59.16
N SER A 451 -56.14 86.12 59.12
CA SER A 451 -57.46 85.45 59.25
C SER A 451 -57.35 83.92 59.22
N LYS A 452 -58.21 83.28 60.02
CA LYS A 452 -58.45 81.83 60.09
C LYS A 452 -59.22 81.35 58.85
N THR A 453 -58.98 80.11 58.39
CA THR A 453 -59.94 78.97 58.29
C THR A 453 -59.48 77.90 57.27
N GLN A 454 -59.43 76.66 57.77
CA GLN A 454 -59.42 75.28 57.23
C GLN A 454 -59.51 74.92 55.71
N THR A 455 -58.72 73.86 55.38
CA THR A 455 -58.91 72.67 54.48
C THR A 455 -59.08 72.91 52.96
N ASP A 456 -58.47 72.20 52.00
CA ASP A 456 -57.68 70.95 51.86
C ASP A 456 -56.94 71.01 50.47
N PRO A 457 -56.47 69.94 49.78
CA PRO A 457 -55.06 69.65 49.46
C PRO A 457 -54.71 69.63 47.95
N ASP A 458 -53.71 70.38 47.49
CA ASP A 458 -52.86 69.97 46.33
C ASP A 458 -51.75 71.00 46.04
N GLN A 459 -50.49 70.61 46.37
CA GLN A 459 -49.15 71.15 46.02
C GLN A 459 -48.82 72.66 46.29
N PRO A 460 -47.58 73.05 46.69
CA PRO A 460 -46.26 72.40 46.52
C PRO A 460 -45.38 72.40 47.81
N ILE A 461 -45.74 71.64 48.86
CA ILE A 461 -44.98 71.65 50.15
C ILE A 461 -43.80 70.66 50.14
N ASP A 462 -43.72 69.76 49.15
CA ASP A 462 -42.73 68.68 49.15
C ASP A 462 -41.47 68.99 48.33
N GLN A 463 -41.43 70.08 47.53
CA GLN A 463 -40.21 70.53 46.83
C GLN A 463 -39.21 71.12 47.82
N ASP A 464 -39.65 72.04 48.69
CA ASP A 464 -38.78 72.68 49.70
C ASP A 464 -38.26 71.67 50.72
N SER A 465 -39.11 70.70 51.09
CA SER A 465 -38.72 69.59 51.98
C SER A 465 -37.66 68.69 51.32
N PHE A 466 -37.75 68.47 50.00
CA PHE A 466 -36.75 67.73 49.24
C PHE A 466 -35.46 68.54 49.05
N ILE A 467 -35.55 69.85 48.85
CA ILE A 467 -34.39 70.76 48.80
C ILE A 467 -33.64 70.74 50.14
N LEU A 468 -34.35 70.81 51.27
CA LEU A 468 -33.76 70.70 52.59
C LEU A 468 -33.11 69.33 52.81
N LEU A 469 -33.75 68.25 52.34
CA LEU A 469 -33.14 66.91 52.33
C LEU A 469 -31.84 66.90 51.52
N GLU A 470 -31.84 67.41 50.30
CA GLU A 470 -30.67 67.50 49.43
C GLU A 470 -29.54 68.29 50.10
N GLU A 471 -29.85 69.43 50.72
CA GLU A 471 -28.88 70.26 51.43
C GLU A 471 -28.27 69.50 52.61
N ILE A 472 -29.08 68.90 53.48
CA ILE A 472 -28.59 68.13 54.64
C ILE A 472 -27.78 66.92 54.16
N MET A 473 -28.24 66.21 53.12
CA MET A 473 -27.55 65.05 52.57
C MET A 473 -26.18 65.39 52.00
N HIS A 474 -26.04 66.50 51.27
CA HIS A 474 -24.79 66.90 50.64
C HIS A 474 -23.84 67.64 51.58
N LYS A 475 -24.35 68.58 52.40
CA LYS A 475 -23.56 69.39 53.34
C LYS A 475 -22.95 68.55 54.46
N GLU A 476 -23.74 67.64 55.04
CA GLU A 476 -23.27 66.76 56.11
C GLU A 476 -22.79 65.39 55.60
N LYS A 477 -22.87 65.14 54.29
CA LYS A 477 -22.53 63.85 53.65
C LYS A 477 -23.16 62.64 54.36
N LEU A 478 -24.41 62.77 54.81
CA LEU A 478 -25.07 61.74 55.63
C LEU A 478 -25.12 60.38 54.93
N TYR A 479 -25.23 60.37 53.59
CA TYR A 479 -25.25 59.15 52.79
C TYR A 479 -23.97 58.30 52.95
N LEU A 480 -22.85 58.84 53.44
CA LEU A 480 -21.63 58.08 53.73
C LEU A 480 -21.70 57.26 55.03
N LYS A 481 -22.67 57.54 55.90
CA LYS A 481 -22.87 56.78 57.14
C LYS A 481 -23.52 55.43 56.81
N SER A 482 -22.82 54.34 57.11
CA SER A 482 -23.27 52.98 56.77
C SER A 482 -24.49 52.52 57.57
N ASP A 483 -24.70 53.10 58.75
CA ASP A 483 -25.80 52.87 59.69
C ASP A 483 -26.97 53.85 59.54
N LEU A 484 -26.94 54.77 58.56
CA LEU A 484 -28.03 55.72 58.31
C LEU A 484 -29.34 54.99 58.02
N THR A 485 -30.32 55.13 58.90
CA THR A 485 -31.67 54.59 58.70
C THR A 485 -32.61 55.63 58.13
N ARG A 486 -33.71 55.19 57.53
CA ARG A 486 -34.77 56.09 57.05
C ARG A 486 -35.38 56.90 58.21
N GLU A 487 -35.53 56.28 59.36
CA GLU A 487 -36.04 56.88 60.60
C GLU A 487 -35.18 58.05 61.08
N ASP A 488 -33.86 57.99 60.90
CA ASP A 488 -32.96 59.09 61.28
C ASP A 488 -33.22 60.35 60.45
N VAL A 489 -33.48 60.17 59.15
CA VAL A 489 -33.79 61.27 58.23
C VAL A 489 -35.19 61.82 58.47
N LEU A 490 -36.17 60.95 58.72
CA LEU A 490 -37.54 61.35 59.05
C LEU A 490 -37.60 62.25 60.29
N LYS A 491 -36.84 61.89 61.34
CA LYS A 491 -36.75 62.70 62.56
C LYS A 491 -36.16 64.07 62.30
N ARG A 492 -35.13 64.15 61.44
CA ARG A 492 -34.41 65.39 61.16
C ARG A 492 -35.20 66.35 60.25
N LEU A 493 -36.04 65.81 59.38
CA LEU A 493 -36.98 66.59 58.56
C LEU A 493 -38.32 66.84 59.27
N HIS A 494 -38.54 66.26 60.45
CA HIS A 494 -39.82 66.27 61.15
C HIS A 494 -41.00 65.81 60.27
N MET A 495 -40.81 64.73 59.50
CA MET A 495 -41.78 64.19 58.54
C MET A 495 -42.24 62.77 58.91
N ASP A 496 -43.49 62.43 58.55
CA ASP A 496 -43.99 61.06 58.64
C ASP A 496 -43.56 60.18 57.46
N LYS A 497 -43.66 58.86 57.63
CA LYS A 497 -43.22 57.86 56.66
C LYS A 497 -43.92 58.00 55.29
N ASN A 498 -45.22 58.28 55.27
CA ASN A 498 -46.01 58.30 54.03
C ASN A 498 -45.73 59.56 53.23
N ARG A 499 -45.64 60.72 53.90
CA ARG A 499 -45.24 61.98 53.26
C ARG A 499 -43.83 61.90 52.71
N PHE A 500 -42.88 61.33 53.45
CA PHE A 500 -41.50 61.16 52.97
C PHE A 500 -41.38 60.22 51.77
N ALA A 501 -42.10 59.10 51.73
CA ALA A 501 -42.08 58.21 50.56
C ALA A 501 -42.63 58.93 49.32
N ARG A 502 -43.75 59.65 49.45
CA ARG A 502 -44.33 60.44 48.35
C ARG A 502 -43.37 61.52 47.86
N MET A 503 -42.76 62.28 48.77
CA MET A 503 -41.78 63.31 48.46
C MET A 503 -40.56 62.75 47.70
N ILE A 504 -39.97 61.63 48.15
CA ILE A 504 -38.84 61.01 47.43
C ILE A 504 -39.29 60.52 46.05
N GLN A 505 -40.43 59.84 45.96
CA GLN A 505 -40.93 59.30 44.71
C GLN A 505 -41.28 60.41 43.70
N SER A 506 -41.85 61.53 44.14
CA SER A 506 -42.22 62.65 43.25
C SER A 506 -41.01 63.44 42.74
N ASN A 507 -39.93 63.51 43.53
CA ASN A 507 -38.74 64.31 43.18
C ASN A 507 -37.62 63.49 42.52
N THR A 508 -37.56 62.18 42.76
CA THR A 508 -36.48 61.32 42.25
C THR A 508 -36.96 60.23 41.29
N GLU A 509 -38.29 60.06 41.15
CA GLU A 509 -38.94 58.92 40.49
C GLU A 509 -38.54 57.54 41.05
N ASP A 510 -37.86 57.51 42.19
CA ASP A 510 -37.30 56.31 42.80
C ASP A 510 -37.64 56.26 44.30
N ASN A 511 -37.30 55.17 44.98
CA ASN A 511 -37.46 55.05 46.42
C ASN A 511 -36.21 55.52 47.18
N TYR A 512 -36.37 55.78 48.49
CA TYR A 512 -35.29 56.26 49.36
C TYR A 512 -34.03 55.38 49.35
N THR A 513 -34.19 54.06 49.27
CA THR A 513 -33.04 53.13 49.27
C THR A 513 -32.21 53.30 48.01
N ASN A 514 -32.87 53.44 46.86
CA ASN A 514 -32.21 53.66 45.59
C ASN A 514 -31.65 55.07 45.46
N TYR A 515 -32.33 56.08 46.02
CA TYR A 515 -31.82 57.45 46.11
C TYR A 515 -30.48 57.50 46.86
N ILE A 516 -30.41 56.95 48.07
CA ILE A 516 -29.15 56.82 48.82
C ILE A 516 -28.14 55.97 48.05
N GLY A 517 -28.60 54.88 47.42
CA GLY A 517 -27.76 54.06 46.56
C GLY A 517 -27.11 54.83 45.41
N ASN A 518 -27.83 55.76 44.77
CA ASN A 518 -27.30 56.60 43.70
C ASN A 518 -26.25 57.58 44.24
N LEU A 519 -26.50 58.25 45.38
CA LEU A 519 -25.52 59.14 46.01
C LEU A 519 -24.22 58.40 46.38
N ARG A 520 -24.36 57.20 46.99
CA ARG A 520 -23.21 56.34 47.31
C ARG A 520 -22.48 55.84 46.06
N MET A 521 -23.21 55.56 44.97
CA MET A 521 -22.62 55.19 43.68
C MET A 521 -21.77 56.34 43.11
N GLU A 522 -22.34 57.54 43.07
CA GLU A 522 -21.67 58.73 42.55
C GLU A 522 -20.40 59.03 43.33
N HIS A 523 -20.46 58.93 44.67
CA HIS A 523 -19.29 59.06 45.52
C HIS A 523 -18.26 57.94 45.30
N SER A 524 -18.70 56.69 45.14
CA SER A 524 -17.81 55.57 44.81
C SER A 524 -17.05 55.83 43.51
N ILE A 525 -17.72 56.37 42.48
CA ILE A 525 -17.10 56.74 41.21
C ILE A 525 -16.11 57.89 41.40
N GLN A 526 -16.44 58.88 42.22
CA GLN A 526 -15.55 59.99 42.55
C GLN A 526 -14.27 59.50 43.25
N LEU A 527 -14.39 58.62 44.25
CA LEU A 527 -13.23 58.02 44.93
C LEU A 527 -12.37 57.21 43.96
N MET A 528 -12.96 56.46 43.02
CA MET A 528 -12.22 55.71 42.00
C MET A 528 -11.43 56.61 41.03
N LYS A 529 -11.89 57.84 40.80
CA LYS A 529 -11.20 58.85 39.98
C LYS A 529 -10.10 59.57 40.76
N GLN A 530 -10.39 60.00 41.98
CA GLN A 530 -9.48 60.78 42.82
C GLN A 530 -8.35 59.93 43.41
N TYR A 531 -8.62 58.66 43.73
CA TYR A 531 -7.67 57.74 44.35
C TYR A 531 -7.50 56.47 43.51
N PRO A 532 -6.66 56.49 42.45
CA PRO A 532 -6.46 55.33 41.57
C PRO A 532 -6.01 54.05 42.28
N TYR A 533 -5.31 54.16 43.41
CA TYR A 533 -4.77 53.02 44.16
C TYR A 533 -5.68 52.51 45.29
N TYR A 534 -6.82 53.15 45.55
CA TYR A 534 -7.76 52.73 46.59
C TYR A 534 -8.36 51.35 46.28
N ASN A 535 -8.22 50.37 47.18
CA ASN A 535 -8.82 49.06 46.95
C ASN A 535 -10.36 49.13 47.04
N LEU A 536 -11.05 48.12 46.50
CA LEU A 536 -12.53 48.13 46.44
C LEU A 536 -13.19 48.06 47.82
N GLU A 537 -12.49 47.55 48.82
CA GLU A 537 -12.97 47.47 50.19
C GLU A 537 -13.01 48.86 50.84
N ALA A 538 -11.92 49.63 50.71
CA ALA A 538 -11.87 51.02 51.13
C ALA A 538 -12.93 51.87 50.42
N ILE A 539 -13.09 51.71 49.10
CA ILE A 539 -14.13 52.44 48.35
C ILE A 539 -15.55 52.08 48.86
N ALA A 540 -15.80 50.81 49.15
CA ALA A 540 -17.10 50.37 49.67
C ALA A 540 -17.38 50.93 51.08
N LEU A 541 -16.38 50.95 51.95
CA LEU A 541 -16.49 51.49 53.31
C LEU A 541 -16.67 53.01 53.27
N ASP A 542 -15.82 53.72 52.56
CA ASP A 542 -15.81 55.18 52.50
C ASP A 542 -17.03 55.73 51.74
N SER A 543 -17.67 54.93 50.89
CA SER A 543 -18.94 55.26 50.24
C SER A 543 -20.17 54.83 51.04
N GLY A 544 -20.02 54.36 52.28
CA GLY A 544 -21.13 53.98 53.16
C GLY A 544 -21.86 52.69 52.79
N LEU A 545 -21.29 51.85 51.91
CA LEU A 545 -21.89 50.58 51.46
C LEU A 545 -21.55 49.38 52.36
N GLY A 546 -20.60 49.55 53.28
CA GLY A 546 -20.24 48.59 54.33
C GLY A 546 -19.41 47.40 53.85
N ASN A 547 -19.59 46.90 52.62
CA ASN A 547 -18.78 45.82 52.07
C ASN A 547 -18.72 45.80 50.53
N VAL A 548 -17.72 45.07 50.02
CA VAL A 548 -17.45 44.91 48.58
C VAL A 548 -18.63 44.26 47.84
N ARG A 549 -19.39 43.34 48.46
CA ARG A 549 -20.55 42.70 47.79
C ARG A 549 -21.65 43.72 47.49
N ALA A 550 -21.91 44.64 48.41
CA ALA A 550 -22.86 45.73 48.21
C ALA A 550 -22.43 46.66 47.08
N LEU A 551 -21.13 47.03 47.02
CA LEU A 551 -20.54 47.79 45.93
C LEU A 551 -20.68 47.06 44.58
N HIS A 552 -20.40 45.75 44.53
CA HIS A 552 -20.56 44.95 43.32
C HIS A 552 -22.01 44.91 42.82
N ARG A 553 -22.97 44.67 43.71
CA ARG A 553 -24.39 44.66 43.35
C ARG A 553 -24.86 46.02 42.84
N LEU A 554 -24.42 47.10 43.49
CA LEU A 554 -24.77 48.47 43.12
C LEU A 554 -24.27 48.79 41.70
N PHE A 555 -22.99 48.51 41.41
CA PHE A 555 -22.39 48.75 40.09
C PHE A 555 -23.02 47.87 39.01
N LYS A 556 -23.28 46.59 39.31
CA LYS A 556 -23.91 45.68 38.36
C LYS A 556 -25.34 46.11 38.00
N ASN A 557 -26.13 46.53 38.99
CA ASN A 557 -27.52 46.93 38.78
C ASN A 557 -27.67 48.31 38.13
N LYS A 558 -26.81 49.28 38.49
CA LYS A 558 -26.94 50.67 38.04
C LYS A 558 -26.12 50.98 36.79
N ILE A 559 -24.99 50.30 36.56
CA ILE A 559 -24.04 50.59 35.46
C ILE A 559 -23.88 49.39 34.50
N GLY A 560 -24.27 48.17 34.92
CA GLY A 560 -24.15 46.95 34.10
C GLY A 560 -22.78 46.27 34.13
N MET A 561 -21.78 46.88 34.78
CA MET A 561 -20.42 46.34 34.95
C MET A 561 -20.02 46.21 36.41
N THR A 562 -18.97 45.46 36.71
CA THR A 562 -18.43 45.35 38.07
C THR A 562 -17.58 46.57 38.45
N PRO A 563 -17.43 46.90 39.74
CA PRO A 563 -16.55 47.96 40.22
C PRO A 563 -15.10 47.79 39.74
N THR A 564 -14.61 46.54 39.69
CA THR A 564 -13.27 46.21 39.18
C THR A 564 -13.13 46.56 37.69
N GLU A 565 -14.13 46.21 36.87
CA GLU A 565 -14.15 46.53 35.44
C GLU A 565 -14.23 48.04 35.21
N TYR A 566 -15.09 48.72 35.97
CA TYR A 566 -15.25 50.17 35.92
C TYR A 566 -13.93 50.88 36.28
N LYS A 567 -13.32 50.51 37.41
CA LYS A 567 -12.05 51.06 37.87
C LYS A 567 -10.90 50.79 36.91
N LYS A 568 -10.82 49.59 36.32
CA LYS A 568 -9.81 49.29 35.27
C LYS A 568 -10.03 50.15 34.03
N ALA A 569 -11.26 50.29 33.57
CA ALA A 569 -11.56 51.08 32.37
C ALA A 569 -11.33 52.60 32.57
N LEU A 570 -11.38 53.12 33.80
CA LEU A 570 -11.00 54.51 34.12
C LEU A 570 -9.51 54.80 33.91
N HIS A 571 -8.63 53.82 34.15
CA HIS A 571 -7.17 54.00 34.19
C HIS A 571 -6.43 53.34 33.02
N VAL A 572 -7.15 52.95 31.97
CA VAL A 572 -6.59 52.43 30.72
C VAL A 572 -6.50 53.57 29.70
N ASN A 573 -5.31 54.16 29.57
CA ASN A 573 -4.96 54.93 28.37
C ASN A 573 -4.78 53.98 27.19
#